data_AF-A0A1E5GCN4-F1
#
_entry.id   AF-A0A1E5GCN4-F1
#
_cell.length_a   1.000
_cell.length_b   1.000
_cell.length_c   1.000
_cell.angle_alpha   90.00
_cell.angle_beta   90.00
_cell.angle_gamma   90.00
#
_symmetry.space_group_name_H-M   'P 1'
#
loop_
_entity.id
_entity.type
_entity.pdbx_description
1 polymer ?
#
loop_
_entity_poly.entity_id
_entity_poly.type
_entity_poly.pdbx_seq_one_letter_code
_entity_poly.pdbx_strand_id
1 'polypeptide(L)'
;MNIKWAKYLQETPEYDVMTIDKNYIAAWKEFLEQNKEKFPVNDLVIITGNMTIKNENMVLEYALLNQTEKPVKEIEFGVTLSLFGKEYFKGALRTNKNCYEELPPNDVRLDLIDFGNDRYDNQELTNDNYQLVIHYCNEIDYDIDELSEKELQDSAK
;
A
#
# COMPACT_ATOMS: atom_id res chain seq x y z
N MET A 1 -3.63 -10.96 14.84
CA MET A 1 -2.87 -10.40 13.72
C MET A 1 -2.48 -11.52 12.80
N ASN A 2 -3.22 -11.63 11.71
CA ASN A 2 -2.88 -12.42 10.55
C ASN A 2 -2.30 -11.48 9.48
N ILE A 3 -1.30 -11.97 8.75
CA ILE A 3 -0.58 -11.23 7.70
C ILE A 3 -0.73 -12.03 6.42
N LYS A 4 -1.22 -11.38 5.36
CA LYS A 4 -1.39 -12.00 4.06
C LYS A 4 -1.01 -11.02 2.96
N TRP A 5 -0.51 -11.56 1.85
CA TRP A 5 -0.40 -10.81 0.62
C TRP A 5 -1.78 -10.48 0.04
N ALA A 6 -1.86 -9.39 -0.72
CA ALA A 6 -3.05 -9.05 -1.48
C ALA A 6 -3.47 -10.21 -2.38
N LYS A 7 -4.78 -10.46 -2.47
CA LYS A 7 -5.34 -11.62 -3.19
C LYS A 7 -4.82 -11.74 -4.61
N TYR A 8 -4.80 -10.63 -5.35
CA TYR A 8 -4.35 -10.65 -6.74
C TYR A 8 -2.88 -11.10 -6.89
N LEU A 9 -2.01 -10.79 -5.92
CA LEU A 9 -0.63 -11.26 -5.91
C LEU A 9 -0.55 -12.76 -5.62
N GLN A 10 -1.41 -13.28 -4.75
CA GLN A 10 -1.49 -14.72 -4.43
C GLN A 10 -2.05 -15.55 -5.60
N GLU A 11 -2.81 -14.93 -6.49
CA GLU A 11 -3.43 -15.56 -7.66
C GLU A 11 -2.59 -15.40 -8.94
N THR A 12 -1.48 -14.66 -8.87
CA THR A 12 -0.60 -14.36 -10.02
C THR A 12 0.69 -15.18 -9.93
N PRO A 13 0.92 -16.15 -10.85
CA PRO A 13 2.03 -17.12 -10.75
C PRO A 13 3.42 -16.50 -10.64
N GLU A 14 3.64 -15.32 -11.22
CA GLU A 14 4.90 -14.59 -11.18
C GLU A 14 5.32 -14.22 -9.75
N TYR A 15 4.38 -14.15 -8.81
CA TYR A 15 4.62 -13.78 -7.41
C TYR A 15 4.58 -14.98 -6.44
N ASP A 16 4.34 -16.21 -6.91
CA ASP A 16 4.18 -17.40 -6.05
C ASP A 16 5.32 -17.57 -5.05
N VAL A 17 6.57 -17.43 -5.51
CA VAL A 17 7.77 -17.60 -4.66
C VAL A 17 7.74 -16.62 -3.48
N MET A 18 7.33 -15.38 -3.73
CA MET A 18 7.24 -14.32 -2.71
C MET A 18 6.05 -14.55 -1.79
N THR A 19 4.90 -14.95 -2.33
CA THR A 19 3.65 -15.02 -1.56
C THR A 19 3.56 -16.23 -0.64
N ILE A 20 4.34 -17.29 -0.89
CA ILE A 20 4.41 -18.50 -0.05
C ILE A 20 5.59 -18.50 0.93
N ASP A 21 6.46 -17.50 0.91
CA ASP A 21 7.63 -17.44 1.80
C ASP A 21 7.21 -17.17 3.25
N LYS A 22 7.19 -18.24 4.05
CA LYS A 22 6.82 -18.18 5.47
C LYS A 22 7.83 -17.45 6.33
N ASN A 23 9.11 -17.47 5.96
CA ASN A 23 10.15 -16.76 6.71
C ASN A 23 9.98 -15.26 6.55
N TYR A 24 9.62 -14.84 5.33
CA TYR A 24 9.33 -13.44 5.03
C TYR A 24 8.13 -12.92 5.83
N ILE A 25 7.02 -13.66 5.84
CA ILE A 25 5.84 -13.33 6.66
C ILE A 25 6.17 -13.30 8.16
N ALA A 26 7.01 -14.23 8.63
CA ALA A 26 7.43 -14.26 10.03
C ALA A 26 8.24 -13.02 10.43
N ALA A 27 9.13 -12.53 9.55
CA ALA A 27 9.90 -11.30 9.79
C ALA A 27 9.00 -10.07 9.93
N TRP A 28 8.00 -9.92 9.04
CA TRP A 28 6.99 -8.87 9.17
C TRP A 28 6.22 -8.96 10.48
N LYS A 29 5.81 -10.17 10.85
CA LYS A 29 5.08 -10.40 12.10
C LYS A 29 5.89 -10.00 13.33
N GLU A 30 7.16 -10.40 13.38
CA GLU A 30 8.07 -10.04 14.46
C GLU A 30 8.23 -8.52 14.56
N PHE A 31 8.49 -7.84 13.44
CA PHE A 31 8.62 -6.38 13.40
C PHE A 31 7.37 -5.68 13.94
N LEU A 32 6.18 -6.11 13.51
CA LEU A 32 4.91 -5.51 13.90
C LEU A 32 4.61 -5.75 15.38
N GLU A 33 4.88 -6.94 15.91
CA GLU A 33 4.69 -7.25 17.33
C GLU A 33 5.63 -6.42 18.21
N GLN A 34 6.89 -6.25 17.81
CA GLN A 34 7.88 -5.45 18.53
C GLN A 34 7.56 -3.95 18.55
N ASN A 35 6.86 -3.44 17.54
CA ASN A 35 6.54 -2.02 17.40
C ASN A 35 5.08 -1.67 17.68
N LYS A 36 4.28 -2.64 18.15
CA LYS A 36 2.82 -2.50 18.31
C LYS A 36 2.40 -1.25 19.08
N GLU A 37 3.10 -0.91 20.16
CA GLU A 37 2.79 0.23 21.01
C GLU A 37 3.05 1.60 20.34
N LYS A 38 3.78 1.62 19.22
CA LYS A 38 4.10 2.84 18.48
C LYS A 38 3.05 3.18 17.42
N PHE A 39 2.19 2.23 17.06
CA PHE A 39 1.20 2.44 16.01
C PHE A 39 0.00 3.22 16.56
N PRO A 40 -0.53 4.20 15.81
CA PRO A 40 -1.73 4.91 16.21
C PRO A 40 -2.92 3.94 16.30
N VAL A 41 -3.74 4.13 17.33
CA VAL A 41 -4.99 3.38 17.52
C VAL A 41 -6.10 4.06 16.72
N ASN A 42 -7.04 3.26 16.20
CA ASN A 42 -8.19 3.72 15.42
C ASN A 42 -7.81 4.38 14.08
N ASP A 43 -6.72 3.93 13.46
CA ASP A 43 -6.22 4.49 12.20
C ASP A 43 -5.76 3.38 11.22
N LEU A 44 -5.50 3.76 9.97
CA LEU A 44 -4.82 2.91 8.98
C LEU A 44 -3.33 3.25 8.96
N VAL A 45 -2.49 2.23 9.09
CA VAL A 45 -1.04 2.41 9.17
C VAL A 45 -0.38 1.78 7.96
N ILE A 46 0.43 2.56 7.25
CA ILE A 46 1.27 2.08 6.15
C ILE A 46 2.71 2.00 6.63
N ILE A 47 3.34 0.84 6.43
CA ILE A 47 4.74 0.59 6.72
C ILE A 47 5.40 0.12 5.43
N THR A 48 6.50 0.75 5.03
CA THR A 48 7.19 0.42 3.78
C THR A 48 8.34 -0.56 4.00
N GLY A 49 8.48 -1.53 3.11
CA GLY A 49 9.64 -2.41 2.99
C GLY A 49 10.69 -1.84 2.05
N ASN A 50 11.51 -2.68 1.42
CA ASN A 50 12.49 -2.22 0.44
C ASN A 50 11.83 -1.83 -0.89
N MET A 51 12.53 -1.03 -1.68
CA MET A 51 12.16 -0.70 -3.05
C MET A 51 13.08 -1.40 -4.05
N THR A 52 12.51 -1.95 -5.12
CA THR A 52 13.26 -2.55 -6.22
C THR A 52 13.01 -1.79 -7.51
N ILE A 53 14.08 -1.38 -8.19
CA ILE A 53 14.04 -0.80 -9.52
C ILE A 53 14.52 -1.84 -10.51
N LYS A 54 13.70 -2.14 -11.52
CA LYS A 54 14.04 -3.08 -12.59
C LYS A 54 13.37 -2.68 -13.90
N ASN A 55 14.20 -2.34 -14.88
CA ASN A 55 13.79 -1.87 -16.20
C ASN A 55 12.85 -0.68 -16.05
N GLU A 56 11.59 -0.81 -16.48
CA GLU A 56 10.59 0.26 -16.45
C GLU A 56 9.79 0.31 -15.14
N ASN A 57 10.09 -0.57 -14.17
CA ASN A 57 9.32 -0.69 -12.92
C ASN A 57 10.13 -0.20 -11.72
N MET A 58 9.44 0.48 -10.81
CA MET A 58 9.93 0.91 -9.50
C MET A 58 8.93 0.46 -8.44
N VAL A 59 9.18 -0.72 -7.91
CA VAL A 59 8.23 -1.41 -7.04
C VAL A 59 8.62 -1.20 -5.59
N LEU A 60 7.71 -0.63 -4.80
CA LEU A 60 7.81 -0.51 -3.35
C LEU A 60 6.87 -1.52 -2.69
N GLU A 61 7.40 -2.33 -1.80
CA GLU A 61 6.57 -3.16 -0.93
C GLU A 61 6.05 -2.34 0.25
N TYR A 62 4.81 -2.60 0.65
CA TYR A 62 4.26 -2.05 1.88
C TYR A 62 3.32 -3.01 2.61
N ALA A 63 3.21 -2.80 3.92
CA ALA A 63 2.25 -3.42 4.80
C ALA A 63 1.18 -2.39 5.19
N LEU A 64 -0.08 -2.69 4.88
CA LEU A 64 -1.25 -1.98 5.38
C LEU A 64 -1.76 -2.68 6.65
N LEU A 65 -1.63 -2.03 7.79
CA LEU A 65 -2.14 -2.47 9.07
C LEU A 65 -3.44 -1.73 9.38
N ASN A 66 -4.53 -2.49 9.60
CA ASN A 66 -5.81 -1.92 10.03
C ASN A 66 -5.86 -1.83 11.55
N GLN A 67 -5.66 -0.65 12.14
CA GLN A 67 -5.88 -0.40 13.58
C GLN A 67 -7.28 0.18 13.87
N THR A 68 -8.16 0.24 12.86
CA THR A 68 -9.54 0.70 13.03
C THR A 68 -10.43 -0.40 13.64
N GLU A 69 -11.63 -0.01 14.10
CA GLU A 69 -12.59 -0.94 14.69
C GLU A 69 -13.41 -1.73 13.65
N LYS A 70 -13.32 -1.36 12.36
CA LYS A 70 -14.10 -1.95 11.27
C LYS A 70 -13.20 -2.58 10.21
N PRO A 71 -13.70 -3.56 9.43
CA PRO A 71 -13.01 -4.00 8.23
C PRO A 71 -12.83 -2.84 7.26
N VAL A 72 -11.73 -2.87 6.50
CA VAL A 72 -11.43 -1.88 5.46
C VAL A 72 -11.07 -2.63 4.19
N LYS A 73 -11.58 -2.21 3.03
CA LYS A 73 -11.33 -2.91 1.77
C LYS A 73 -10.41 -2.12 0.85
N GLU A 74 -10.95 -1.04 0.30
CA GLU A 74 -10.29 -0.14 -0.63
C GLU A 74 -9.80 1.10 0.11
N ILE A 75 -8.60 1.57 -0.24
CA ILE A 75 -7.99 2.74 0.39
C ILE A 75 -7.46 3.72 -0.66
N GLU A 76 -7.42 4.97 -0.25
CA GLU A 76 -6.61 6.01 -0.88
C GLU A 76 -5.57 6.51 0.12
N PHE A 77 -4.34 6.67 -0.34
CA PHE A 77 -3.30 7.29 0.45
C PHE A 77 -2.51 8.30 -0.39
N GLY A 78 -2.39 9.51 0.16
CA GLY A 78 -1.63 10.60 -0.44
C GLY A 78 -0.18 10.53 -0.02
N VAL A 79 0.74 10.55 -0.99
CA VAL A 79 2.16 10.33 -0.73
C VAL A 79 3.07 11.32 -1.45
N THR A 80 4.26 11.47 -0.89
CA THR A 80 5.41 12.03 -1.60
C THR A 80 6.57 11.04 -1.50
N LEU A 81 7.02 10.52 -2.64
CA LEU A 81 8.21 9.69 -2.76
C LEU A 81 9.38 10.57 -3.20
N SER A 82 10.46 10.51 -2.44
CA SER A 82 11.74 11.10 -2.80
C SER A 82 12.83 10.03 -2.91
N LEU A 83 13.69 10.15 -3.91
CA LEU A 83 14.85 9.29 -4.16
C LEU A 83 16.11 10.13 -4.16
N PHE A 84 17.13 9.70 -3.41
CA PHE A 84 18.41 10.40 -3.28
C PHE A 84 18.23 11.90 -2.94
N GLY A 85 17.26 12.20 -2.08
CA GLY A 85 16.91 13.55 -1.64
C GLY A 85 16.12 14.40 -2.65
N LYS A 86 15.66 13.83 -3.77
CA LYS A 86 14.86 14.53 -4.78
C LYS A 86 13.47 13.94 -4.90
N GLU A 87 12.45 14.78 -4.97
CA GLU A 87 11.07 14.35 -5.22
C GLU A 87 10.97 13.61 -6.56
N TYR A 88 10.39 12.42 -6.53
CA TYR A 88 10.12 11.58 -7.70
C TYR A 88 8.63 11.55 -8.04
N PHE A 89 7.79 11.35 -7.02
CA PHE A 89 6.34 11.29 -7.17
C PHE A 89 5.65 12.04 -6.05
N LYS A 90 4.57 12.74 -6.39
CA LYS A 90 3.65 13.35 -5.43
C LYS A 90 2.23 13.24 -5.95
N GLY A 91 1.36 12.60 -5.17
CA GLY A 91 -0.02 12.37 -5.58
C GLY A 91 -0.74 11.39 -4.67
N ALA A 92 -1.98 11.07 -5.05
CA ALA A 92 -2.78 10.04 -4.40
C ALA A 92 -2.62 8.70 -5.12
N LEU A 93 -2.52 7.63 -4.34
CA LEU A 93 -2.55 6.25 -4.81
C LEU A 93 -3.84 5.61 -4.32
N ARG A 94 -4.54 4.91 -5.21
CA ARG A 94 -5.83 4.26 -4.94
C ARG A 94 -5.75 2.79 -5.25
N THR A 95 -6.27 1.96 -4.35
CA THR A 95 -6.47 0.53 -4.63
C THR A 95 -7.64 0.35 -5.59
N ASN A 96 -7.50 -0.48 -6.62
CA ASN A 96 -8.56 -0.74 -7.59
C ASN A 96 -9.84 -1.34 -6.94
N LYS A 97 -11.01 -0.86 -7.39
CA LYS A 97 -12.34 -1.34 -6.99
C LYS A 97 -12.42 -2.87 -7.15
N ASN A 98 -12.84 -3.57 -6.11
CA ASN A 98 -13.05 -5.04 -6.10
C ASN A 98 -11.82 -5.92 -6.34
N CYS A 99 -10.61 -5.39 -6.36
CA CYS A 99 -9.38 -6.20 -6.48
C CYS A 99 -8.89 -6.76 -5.13
N TYR A 100 -9.51 -6.32 -4.03
CA TYR A 100 -9.04 -6.57 -2.69
C TYR A 100 -10.12 -7.23 -1.82
N GLU A 101 -9.68 -8.16 -0.98
CA GLU A 101 -10.50 -8.69 0.11
C GLU A 101 -10.54 -7.68 1.27
N GLU A 102 -11.63 -7.72 2.03
CA GLU A 102 -11.75 -6.93 3.26
C GLU A 102 -10.61 -7.29 4.23
N LEU A 103 -9.95 -6.27 4.75
CA LEU A 103 -8.91 -6.36 5.77
C LEU A 103 -9.54 -6.19 7.16
N PRO A 104 -9.63 -7.26 7.98
CA PRO A 104 -10.22 -7.18 9.31
C PRO A 104 -9.43 -6.25 10.24
N PRO A 105 -10.07 -5.77 11.33
CA PRO A 105 -9.37 -5.09 12.42
C PRO A 105 -8.18 -5.89 12.94
N ASN A 106 -7.05 -5.22 13.17
CA ASN A 106 -5.78 -5.76 13.68
C ASN A 106 -5.06 -6.77 12.78
N ASP A 107 -5.46 -6.88 11.51
CA ASP A 107 -4.78 -7.67 10.49
C ASP A 107 -3.96 -6.79 9.54
N VAL A 108 -3.11 -7.44 8.76
CA VAL A 108 -2.15 -6.79 7.85
C VAL A 108 -2.30 -7.36 6.44
N ARG A 109 -2.33 -6.46 5.46
CA ARG A 109 -2.20 -6.78 4.04
C ARG A 109 -0.84 -6.33 3.53
N LEU A 110 -0.06 -7.25 2.98
CA LEU A 110 1.15 -6.94 2.21
C LEU A 110 0.76 -6.69 0.76
N ASP A 111 1.33 -5.66 0.16
CA ASP A 111 1.02 -5.29 -1.22
C ASP A 111 2.18 -4.53 -1.88
N LEU A 112 2.07 -4.29 -3.18
CA LEU A 112 3.10 -3.66 -4.01
C LEU A 112 2.56 -2.38 -4.65
N ILE A 113 3.39 -1.34 -4.69
CA ILE A 113 3.13 -0.10 -5.43
C ILE A 113 4.19 0.01 -6.51
N ASP A 114 3.78 0.15 -7.78
CA ASP A 114 4.70 0.49 -8.86
C ASP A 114 4.58 1.98 -9.20
N PHE A 115 5.66 2.73 -8.99
CA PHE A 115 5.74 4.14 -9.37
C PHE A 115 6.18 4.35 -10.82
N GLY A 116 6.52 3.27 -11.53
CA GLY A 116 7.20 3.31 -12.82
C GLY A 116 8.63 3.83 -12.68
N ASN A 117 9.49 3.49 -13.63
CA ASN A 117 10.88 3.93 -13.71
C ASN A 117 11.23 4.39 -15.12
N ASP A 118 11.56 5.68 -15.26
CA ASP A 118 11.99 6.29 -16.52
C ASP A 118 13.45 6.77 -16.47
N ARG A 119 14.15 6.62 -15.33
CA ARG A 119 15.40 7.36 -15.05
C ARG A 119 16.52 6.56 -14.40
N TYR A 120 16.23 5.54 -13.60
CA TYR A 120 17.22 4.88 -12.75
C TYR A 120 17.62 3.51 -13.27
N ASP A 121 18.87 3.12 -13.04
CA ASP A 121 19.33 1.77 -13.37
C ASP A 121 18.76 0.73 -12.40
N ASN A 122 18.81 -0.55 -12.80
CA ASN A 122 18.38 -1.68 -11.99
C ASN A 122 19.14 -1.74 -10.66
N GLN A 123 18.43 -1.67 -9.54
CA GLN A 123 19.00 -1.66 -8.20
C GLN A 123 17.95 -1.95 -7.13
N GLU A 124 18.40 -2.34 -5.94
CA GLU A 124 17.59 -2.39 -4.72
C GLU A 124 17.91 -1.17 -3.85
N LEU A 125 16.88 -0.51 -3.35
CA LEU A 125 16.98 0.68 -2.53
C LEU A 125 16.40 0.41 -1.14
N THR A 126 17.16 0.80 -0.11
CA THR A 126 16.70 0.77 1.28
C THR A 126 16.23 2.16 1.71
N ASN A 127 15.74 2.28 2.95
CA ASN A 127 15.32 3.55 3.55
C ASN A 127 16.43 4.62 3.62
N ASP A 128 17.69 4.28 3.35
CA ASP A 128 18.78 5.25 3.24
C ASP A 128 18.79 5.96 1.88
N ASN A 129 18.16 5.36 0.86
CA ASN A 129 18.17 5.85 -0.51
C ASN A 129 16.87 6.53 -0.91
N TYR A 130 15.77 6.24 -0.23
CA TYR A 130 14.46 6.80 -0.52
C TYR A 130 13.73 7.24 0.75
N GLN A 131 12.77 8.14 0.57
CA GLN A 131 11.84 8.56 1.61
C GLN A 131 10.43 8.56 1.05
N LEU A 132 9.53 7.79 1.67
CA LEU A 132 8.09 7.90 1.41
C LEU A 132 7.43 8.64 2.58
N VAL A 133 6.86 9.81 2.31
CA VAL A 133 6.03 10.54 3.28
C VAL A 133 4.57 10.24 2.97
N ILE A 134 3.88 9.62 3.94
CA ILE A 134 2.43 9.41 3.90
C ILE A 134 1.75 10.64 4.52
N HIS A 135 0.94 11.35 3.73
CA HIS A 135 0.20 12.53 4.20
C HIS A 135 -1.16 12.16 4.78
N TYR A 136 -1.82 11.16 4.21
CA TYR A 136 -3.08 10.61 4.68
C TYR A 136 -3.26 9.17 4.18
N CYS A 137 -4.11 8.40 4.85
CA CYS A 137 -4.54 7.06 4.43
C CYS A 137 -5.99 6.86 4.89
N ASN A 138 -6.92 6.76 3.95
CA ASN A 138 -8.35 6.66 4.24
C ASN A 138 -8.96 5.49 3.49
N GLU A 139 -10.00 4.90 4.06
CA GLU A 139 -10.91 4.04 3.30
C GLU A 139 -11.62 4.86 2.22
N ILE A 140 -11.77 4.28 1.03
CA ILE A 140 -12.59 4.85 -0.04
C ILE A 140 -13.79 3.95 -0.31
N ASP A 141 -14.92 4.59 -0.58
CA ASP A 141 -16.15 3.93 -1.01
C ASP A 141 -16.49 4.42 -2.43
N TYR A 142 -16.24 3.55 -3.40
CA TYR A 142 -16.49 3.86 -4.81
C TYR A 142 -17.97 4.09 -5.14
N ASP A 143 -18.90 3.59 -4.31
CA ASP A 143 -20.33 3.73 -4.58
C ASP A 143 -20.87 5.12 -4.18
N ILE A 144 -20.17 5.82 -3.27
CA ILE A 144 -20.49 7.21 -2.87
C ILE A 144 -19.94 8.22 -3.89
N ASP A 145 -18.75 7.97 -4.44
CA ASP A 145 -18.11 8.89 -5.41
C ASP A 145 -18.90 8.98 -6.73
N GLU A 146 -19.44 7.87 -7.24
CA GLU A 146 -20.25 7.84 -8.49
C GLU A 146 -21.57 8.62 -8.38
N LEU A 147 -22.17 8.69 -7.18
CA LEU A 147 -23.39 9.47 -6.94
C LEU A 147 -23.11 10.98 -7.03
N SER A 148 -21.98 11.44 -6.48
CA SER A 148 -21.59 12.85 -6.50
C SER A 148 -21.33 13.39 -7.92
N GLU A 149 -20.74 12.57 -8.80
CA GLU A 149 -20.51 12.94 -10.20
C GLU A 149 -21.81 13.00 -11.02
N LYS A 150 -22.78 12.12 -10.75
CA LYS A 150 -24.10 12.18 -11.38
C LYS A 150 -24.91 13.40 -10.95
N GLU A 151 -24.91 13.74 -9.66
CA GLU A 151 -25.63 14.92 -9.16
C GLU A 151 -25.04 16.23 -9.68
N LEU A 152 -23.71 16.29 -9.89
CA LEU A 152 -23.04 17.43 -10.54
C LEU A 152 -23.36 17.55 -12.04
N GLN A 153 -23.57 16.44 -12.75
CA GLN A 153 -23.99 16.47 -14.15
C GLN A 153 -25.47 16.81 -14.34
N ASP A 154 -26.33 16.37 -13.43
CA ASP A 154 -27.77 16.63 -13.50
C ASP A 154 -28.15 18.04 -13.00
N SER A 155 -27.31 18.68 -12.18
CA SER A 155 -27.45 20.10 -11.79
C SER A 155 -26.89 21.09 -12.82
N ALA A 156 -26.18 20.60 -13.84
CA ALA A 156 -25.62 21.39 -14.94
C ALA A 156 -26.50 21.40 -16.21
N LYS A 157 -27.72 20.87 -16.15
CA LYS A 157 -28.75 20.93 -17.21
C LYS A 157 -29.94 21.76 -16.79
#